data_AF-A0A526YGJ0-F1
#
_entry.id   AF-A0A526YGJ0-F1
#
_cell.length_a   1.000
_cell.length_b   1.000
_cell.length_c   1.000
_cell.angle_alpha   90.00
_cell.angle_beta   90.00
_cell.angle_gamma   90.00
#
_symmetry.space_group_name_H-M   'P 1'
#
loop_
_entity.id
_entity.type
_entity.pdbx_description
1 polymer ?
#
loop_
_entity_poly.entity_id
_entity_poly.type
_entity_poly.pdbx_seq_one_letter_code
_entity_poly.pdbx_strand_id
1 'polypeptide(L)'
;RDGALPAEHLPLILEVAPNADYSLLDSGAGQKLEQYGPYRIVRPEGQAIWQKALPAKDWDRADAIFTGDTDEEGIGRWRFPKTPLGETWPMKHDGIDYLGRFTSFRHVGVFPE
;
A
#
# COMPACT_ATOMS: atom_id res chain seq x y z
N ARG A 1 23.47 26.72 -20.33
CA ARG A 1 24.47 26.16 -21.27
C ARG A 1 24.03 26.56 -22.66
N ASP A 2 24.96 26.92 -23.52
CA ASP A 2 24.65 27.12 -24.94
C ASP A 2 24.39 25.74 -25.60
N GLY A 3 23.48 25.68 -26.57
CA GLY A 3 23.08 24.46 -27.27
C GLY A 3 21.57 24.26 -27.37
N ALA A 4 21.14 23.36 -28.24
CA ALA A 4 19.73 22.97 -28.37
C ALA A 4 19.28 22.14 -27.16
N LEU A 5 18.03 22.35 -26.73
CA LEU A 5 17.42 21.50 -25.71
C LEU A 5 17.15 20.10 -26.28
N PRO A 6 17.17 19.04 -25.44
CA PRO A 6 16.73 17.71 -25.85
C PRO A 6 15.26 17.70 -26.28
N ALA A 7 14.87 16.75 -27.12
CA ALA A 7 13.47 16.51 -27.44
C ALA A 7 12.68 16.04 -26.22
N GLU A 8 11.42 16.44 -26.13
CA GLU A 8 10.53 16.16 -24.99
C GLU A 8 9.27 15.40 -25.45
N HIS A 9 8.83 14.44 -24.63
CA HIS A 9 7.57 13.71 -24.81
C HIS A 9 6.75 13.88 -23.53
N LEU A 10 5.88 14.90 -23.50
CA LEU A 10 5.19 15.32 -22.28
C LEU A 10 3.70 15.67 -22.55
N PRO A 11 2.77 15.26 -21.67
CA PRO A 11 2.97 14.37 -20.53
C PRO A 11 3.06 12.91 -20.97
N LEU A 12 3.93 12.14 -20.32
CA LEU A 12 3.92 10.67 -20.40
C LEU A 12 3.43 10.12 -19.06
N ILE A 13 2.33 9.36 -19.08
CA ILE A 13 1.78 8.69 -17.91
C ILE A 13 2.28 7.25 -17.91
N LEU A 14 2.92 6.86 -16.81
CA LEU A 14 3.33 5.48 -16.56
C LEU A 14 2.33 4.85 -15.59
N GLU A 15 1.98 3.59 -15.84
CA GLU A 15 1.05 2.82 -15.03
C GLU A 15 1.70 1.48 -14.65
N VAL A 16 1.44 1.03 -13.42
CA VAL A 16 1.86 -0.28 -12.94
C VAL A 16 0.63 -1.18 -12.80
N ALA A 17 0.66 -2.29 -13.52
CA ALA A 17 -0.34 -3.34 -13.38
C ALA A 17 -0.10 -4.17 -12.10
N PRO A 18 -1.16 -4.81 -11.56
CA PRO A 18 -1.01 -5.81 -10.51
C PRO A 18 0.03 -6.88 -10.87
N ASN A 19 0.79 -7.33 -9.87
CA ASN A 19 1.72 -8.44 -10.00
C ASN A 19 1.47 -9.50 -8.91
N ALA A 20 2.34 -10.51 -8.82
CA ALA A 20 2.17 -11.63 -7.89
C ALA A 20 2.17 -11.20 -6.42
N ASP A 21 2.94 -10.17 -6.06
CA ASP A 21 3.14 -9.75 -4.68
C ASP A 21 2.55 -8.37 -4.37
N TYR A 22 2.11 -7.59 -5.36
CA TYR A 22 1.42 -6.33 -5.15
C TYR A 22 0.21 -6.13 -6.05
N SER A 23 -0.88 -5.67 -5.46
CA SER A 23 -2.02 -5.12 -6.21
C SER A 23 -2.81 -4.11 -5.39
N LEU A 24 -3.25 -3.02 -6.01
CA LEU A 24 -4.32 -2.18 -5.47
C LEU A 24 -5.67 -2.89 -5.71
N LEU A 25 -6.33 -3.32 -4.64
CA LEU A 25 -7.60 -4.08 -4.73
C LEU A 25 -8.82 -3.15 -4.82
N ASP A 26 -8.83 -2.08 -4.03
CA ASP A 26 -9.89 -1.07 -4.01
C ASP A 26 -9.37 0.22 -3.40
N SER A 27 -10.08 1.32 -3.65
CA SER A 27 -9.83 2.60 -3.01
C SER A 27 -11.10 3.43 -2.93
N GLY A 28 -11.15 4.35 -1.97
CA GLY A 28 -12.27 5.24 -1.78
C GLY A 28 -12.41 5.65 -0.33
N ALA A 29 -13.23 6.68 -0.09
CA ALA A 29 -13.49 7.28 1.20
C ALA A 29 -12.19 7.64 1.95
N GLY A 30 -11.17 8.13 1.23
CA GLY A 30 -9.89 8.52 1.81
C GLY A 30 -8.97 7.35 2.19
N GLN A 31 -9.25 6.13 1.71
CA GLN A 31 -8.50 4.92 2.03
C GLN A 31 -8.19 4.10 0.78
N LYS A 32 -7.22 3.19 0.90
CA LYS A 32 -6.92 2.15 -0.07
C LYS A 32 -6.77 0.78 0.59
N LEU A 33 -7.19 -0.24 -0.14
CA LEU A 33 -7.05 -1.65 0.19
C LEU A 33 -6.05 -2.26 -0.79
N GLU A 34 -4.93 -2.74 -0.26
CA GLU A 34 -3.81 -3.25 -1.06
C GLU A 34 -3.51 -4.69 -0.66
N GLN A 35 -3.07 -5.51 -1.62
CA GLN A 35 -2.47 -6.81 -1.37
C GLN A 35 -0.95 -6.64 -1.40
N TYR A 36 -0.26 -7.06 -0.34
CA TYR A 36 1.20 -7.17 -0.25
C TYR A 36 1.57 -8.60 0.12
N GLY A 37 1.92 -9.42 -0.88
CA GLY A 37 2.17 -10.85 -0.73
C GLY A 37 0.99 -11.52 -0.04
N PRO A 38 1.17 -12.11 1.16
CA PRO A 38 0.08 -12.78 1.87
C PRO A 38 -0.93 -11.84 2.54
N TYR A 39 -0.62 -10.54 2.69
CA TYR A 39 -1.40 -9.64 3.54
C TYR A 39 -2.25 -8.64 2.78
N ARG A 40 -3.51 -8.49 3.23
CA ARG A 40 -4.40 -7.38 2.87
C ARG A 40 -4.20 -6.23 3.84
N ILE A 41 -3.82 -5.07 3.32
CA ILE A 41 -3.42 -3.91 4.11
C ILE A 41 -4.33 -2.73 3.76
N VAL A 42 -4.92 -2.11 4.78
CA VAL A 42 -5.69 -0.86 4.65
C VAL A 42 -4.86 0.32 5.11
N ARG A 43 -4.76 1.35 4.27
CA ARG A 43 -4.01 2.58 4.56
C ARG A 43 -4.79 3.83 4.14
N PRO A 44 -4.49 5.00 4.73
CA PRO A 44 -5.04 6.27 4.28
C PRO A 44 -4.50 6.66 2.90
N GLU A 45 -5.39 7.15 2.05
CA GLU A 45 -5.12 7.72 0.73
C GLU A 45 -6.04 8.93 0.50
N GLY A 46 -5.57 10.12 0.87
CA GLY A 46 -6.40 11.33 0.91
C GLY A 46 -6.94 11.77 -0.46
N GLN A 47 -6.31 11.33 -1.55
CA GLN A 47 -6.76 11.63 -2.92
C GLN A 47 -7.85 10.66 -3.42
N ALA A 48 -8.07 9.53 -2.75
CA ALA A 48 -9.13 8.57 -3.08
C ALA A 48 -10.50 9.03 -2.54
N ILE A 49 -10.97 10.17 -3.06
CA ILE A 49 -12.19 10.86 -2.59
C ILE A 49 -13.50 10.24 -3.09
N TRP A 50 -13.42 9.27 -4.00
CA TRP A 50 -14.56 8.52 -4.51
C TRP A 50 -15.07 7.48 -3.50
N GLN A 51 -16.19 6.85 -3.79
CA GLN A 51 -16.71 5.75 -2.97
C GLN A 51 -15.95 4.46 -3.23
N LYS A 52 -15.84 3.63 -2.18
CA LYS A 52 -15.28 2.27 -2.28
C LYS A 52 -16.13 1.45 -3.25
N ALA A 53 -15.50 0.71 -4.16
CA ALA A 53 -16.21 -0.12 -5.13
C ALA A 53 -16.53 -1.51 -4.57
N LEU A 54 -15.65 -2.05 -3.71
CA LEU A 54 -15.87 -3.34 -3.06
C LEU A 54 -16.80 -3.21 -1.85
N PRO A 55 -17.59 -4.26 -1.54
CA PRO A 55 -18.44 -4.26 -0.36
C PRO A 55 -17.62 -4.30 0.93
N ALA A 56 -18.21 -3.84 2.04
CA ALA A 56 -17.55 -3.75 3.35
C ALA A 56 -16.88 -5.07 3.78
N LYS A 57 -17.51 -6.22 3.51
CA LYS A 57 -16.97 -7.56 3.81
C LYS A 57 -15.57 -7.81 3.24
N ASP A 58 -15.20 -7.19 2.13
CA ASP A 58 -13.89 -7.37 1.52
C ASP A 58 -12.81 -6.51 2.21
N TRP A 59 -13.21 -5.35 2.73
CA TRP A 59 -12.38 -4.48 3.57
C TRP A 59 -12.21 -5.05 4.98
N ASP A 60 -13.26 -5.66 5.55
CA ASP A 60 -13.23 -6.30 6.88
C ASP A 60 -12.29 -7.52 6.93
N ARG A 61 -11.88 -8.03 5.76
CA ARG A 61 -10.88 -9.10 5.62
C ARG A 61 -9.43 -8.60 5.66
N ALA A 62 -9.18 -7.32 5.93
CA ALA A 62 -7.83 -6.80 6.10
C ALA A 62 -7.07 -7.54 7.21
N ASP A 63 -5.80 -7.83 6.96
CA ASP A 63 -4.88 -8.41 7.94
C ASP A 63 -4.23 -7.32 8.80
N ALA A 64 -4.00 -6.14 8.22
CA ALA A 64 -3.44 -4.98 8.90
C ALA A 64 -4.14 -3.67 8.47
N ILE A 65 -4.38 -2.79 9.43
CA ILE A 65 -5.01 -1.48 9.22
C ILE A 65 -4.14 -0.42 9.88
N PHE A 66 -3.66 0.55 9.10
CA PHE A 66 -2.97 1.71 9.68
C PHE A 66 -4.00 2.71 10.20
N THR A 67 -4.13 2.81 11.52
CA THR A 67 -5.08 3.70 12.20
C THR A 67 -4.51 5.09 12.42
N GLY A 68 -3.18 5.22 12.49
CA GLY A 68 -2.54 6.48 12.83
C GLY A 68 -2.57 6.82 14.33
N ASP A 69 -3.29 6.02 15.12
CA ASP A 69 -3.57 6.25 16.53
C ASP A 69 -2.40 5.80 17.41
N THR A 70 -2.06 6.60 18.42
CA THR A 70 -1.01 6.31 19.39
C THR A 70 -1.52 5.56 20.61
N ASP A 71 -2.85 5.48 20.78
CA ASP A 71 -3.47 5.02 22.03
C ASP A 71 -3.94 3.55 21.97
N GLU A 72 -3.83 2.88 20.82
CA GLU A 72 -4.09 1.44 20.68
C GLU A 72 -2.88 0.59 21.16
N GLU A 73 -3.13 -0.39 22.03
CA GLU A 73 -2.12 -1.34 22.53
C GLU A 73 -1.61 -2.26 21.39
N GLY A 74 -0.40 -2.02 20.88
CA GLY A 74 0.21 -2.77 19.76
C GLY A 74 1.59 -2.25 19.33
N ILE A 75 2.07 -2.63 18.13
CA ILE A 75 3.35 -2.19 17.51
C ILE A 75 3.29 -0.70 17.07
N GLY A 76 2.48 0.11 17.76
CA GLY A 76 2.09 1.46 17.38
C GLY A 76 0.81 1.49 16.53
N ARG A 77 0.78 2.41 15.57
CA ARG A 77 -0.34 2.87 14.73
C ARG A 77 -0.98 1.82 13.79
N TRP A 78 -0.75 0.53 14.03
CA TRP A 78 -1.24 -0.59 13.23
C TRP A 78 -2.12 -1.51 14.06
N ARG A 79 -3.34 -1.75 13.57
CA ARG A 79 -4.27 -2.73 14.11
C ARG A 79 -4.23 -4.01 13.28
N PHE A 80 -4.24 -5.17 13.95
CA PHE A 80 -4.26 -6.50 13.34
C PHE A 80 -5.55 -7.24 13.72
N PRO A 81 -6.66 -7.12 12.94
CA PRO A 81 -7.97 -7.58 13.37
C PRO A 81 -8.11 -9.10 13.57
N LYS A 82 -7.28 -9.89 12.91
CA LYS A 82 -7.36 -11.37 12.93
C LYS A 82 -6.44 -11.97 13.98
N THR A 83 -5.15 -11.64 13.91
CA THR A 83 -4.09 -12.16 14.78
C THR A 83 -2.90 -11.19 14.73
N PRO A 84 -2.10 -11.07 15.80
CA PRO A 84 -0.84 -10.34 15.73
C PRO A 84 0.04 -10.84 14.58
N LEU A 85 0.62 -9.91 13.82
CA LEU A 85 1.56 -10.20 12.75
C LEU A 85 2.99 -9.84 13.19
N GLY A 86 3.98 -10.53 12.62
CA GLY A 86 5.38 -10.16 12.80
C GLY A 86 5.72 -8.83 12.13
N GLU A 87 6.87 -8.24 12.50
CA GLU A 87 7.30 -6.93 11.97
C GLU A 87 7.51 -6.94 10.46
N THR A 88 7.97 -8.06 9.88
CA THR A 88 8.32 -8.16 8.45
C THR A 88 7.72 -9.39 7.78
N TRP A 89 7.59 -9.35 6.45
CA TRP A 89 7.19 -10.48 5.61
C TRP A 89 7.93 -10.47 4.26
N PRO A 90 8.16 -11.64 3.65
CA PRO A 90 8.86 -11.74 2.37
C PRO A 90 8.00 -11.25 1.20
N MET A 91 8.68 -10.63 0.23
CA MET A 91 8.12 -10.09 -1.01
C MET A 91 9.15 -10.23 -2.14
N LYS A 92 8.69 -10.14 -3.39
CA LYS A 92 9.49 -10.24 -4.60
C LYS A 92 8.97 -9.31 -5.70
N HIS A 93 9.89 -8.66 -6.39
CA HIS A 93 9.61 -7.89 -7.60
C HIS A 93 10.73 -8.14 -8.62
N ASP A 94 10.38 -8.57 -9.83
CA ASP A 94 11.34 -8.87 -10.91
C ASP A 94 12.53 -9.75 -10.48
N GLY A 95 12.25 -10.76 -9.65
CA GLY A 95 13.26 -11.69 -9.14
C GLY A 95 14.09 -11.18 -7.96
N ILE A 96 13.86 -9.95 -7.51
CA ILE A 96 14.54 -9.34 -6.36
C ILE A 96 13.72 -9.59 -5.10
N ASP A 97 14.27 -10.33 -4.15
CA ASP A 97 13.67 -10.54 -2.83
C ASP A 97 13.86 -9.31 -1.93
N TYR A 98 12.80 -8.93 -1.22
CA TYR A 98 12.83 -7.87 -0.20
C TYR A 98 11.81 -8.15 0.91
N LEU A 99 11.77 -7.28 1.91
CA LEU A 99 10.85 -7.39 3.04
C LEU A 99 9.84 -6.25 3.04
N GLY A 100 8.56 -6.60 3.12
CA GLY A 100 7.56 -5.69 3.65
C GLY A 100 7.77 -5.52 5.16
N ARG A 101 7.46 -4.35 5.71
CA ARG A 101 7.68 -4.04 7.13
C ARG A 101 6.58 -3.16 7.72
N PHE A 102 5.99 -3.59 8.82
CA PHE A 102 5.20 -2.73 9.68
C PHE A 102 6.11 -1.90 10.59
N THR A 103 5.97 -0.58 10.55
CA THR A 103 6.69 0.37 11.41
C THR A 103 5.69 1.30 12.08
N SER A 104 6.13 2.24 12.91
CA SER A 104 5.23 3.28 13.45
C SER A 104 4.66 4.24 12.39
N PHE A 105 5.09 4.14 11.12
CA PHE A 105 4.59 4.95 10.01
C PHE A 105 3.74 4.12 9.03
N ARG A 106 3.01 4.82 8.15
CA ARG A 106 2.11 4.22 7.14
C ARG A 106 2.82 3.49 6.00
N HIS A 107 4.14 3.65 5.85
CA HIS A 107 4.87 2.99 4.78
C HIS A 107 5.12 1.52 5.14
N VAL A 108 5.14 0.66 4.12
CA VAL A 108 5.36 -0.79 4.29
C VAL A 108 6.74 -1.25 3.81
N GLY A 109 7.67 -0.31 3.59
CA GLY A 109 9.06 -0.59 3.21
C GLY A 109 9.35 -0.59 1.71
N VAL A 110 8.33 -0.47 0.85
CA VAL A 110 8.45 -0.40 -0.61
C VAL A 110 7.39 0.55 -1.19
N PHE A 111 7.71 1.16 -2.34
CA PHE A 111 6.78 1.83 -3.25
C PHE A 111 6.70 0.94 -4.51
N PRO A 112 5.62 0.16 -4.67
CA PRO A 112 5.52 -0.85 -5.72
C PRO A 112 5.11 -0.29 -7.10
N GLU A 113 4.70 0.97 -7.18
CA GLU A 113 4.58 1.76 -8.41
C GLU A 113 5.93 2.17 -9.01
#